data_AF-A0A950KW96-F1
#
_entry.id   AF-A0A950KW96-F1
#
_cell.length_a   1.000
_cell.length_b   1.000
_cell.length_c   1.000
_cell.angle_alpha   90.00
_cell.angle_beta   90.00
_cell.angle_gamma   90.00
#
_symmetry.space_group_name_H-M   'P 1'
#
loop_
_entity.id
_entity.type
_entity.pdbx_description
1 polymer ?
#
loop_
_entity_poly.entity_id
_entity_poly.type
_entity_poly.pdbx_seq_one_letter_code
_entity_poly.pdbx_strand_id
1 'polypeptide(L)'
;CGWIYIRPALAQRFRPMVTGWFAHRAPFAFEPPPIEYANDQMRWATGTPTIPGYLVAKPGHDLIREIGVPAIREHNVRLTTRLTEEALERGWRVSTPHDAARRTGWVGIDVPDGERVLHELVQRRIFVDYRPGCGLRVSPHYYTTDEEIERFLSALESLS
;
A
#
# COMPACT_ATOMS: atom_id res chain seq x y z
N CYS A 1 7.25 -8.31 5.60
CA CYS A 1 8.52 -7.58 5.82
C CYS A 1 8.25 -6.09 5.74
N GLY A 2 8.95 -5.27 6.53
CA GLY A 2 8.87 -3.82 6.50
C GLY A 2 10.23 -3.20 6.21
N TRP A 3 10.23 -1.95 5.77
CA TRP A 3 11.44 -1.16 5.53
C TRP A 3 11.37 0.12 6.34
N ILE A 4 12.54 0.57 6.78
CA ILE A 4 12.72 1.88 7.37
C ILE A 4 13.77 2.61 6.55
N TYR A 5 13.48 3.87 6.23
CA TYR A 5 14.46 4.79 5.66
C TYR A 5 14.82 5.83 6.71
N ILE A 6 16.12 6.05 6.89
CA ILE A 6 16.64 7.06 7.79
C ILE A 6 17.60 7.92 7.00
N ARG A 7 17.30 9.23 6.95
CA ARG A 7 18.15 10.20 6.27
C ARG A 7 19.57 10.13 6.87
N PRO A 8 20.64 10.05 6.06
CA PRO A 8 22.00 9.86 6.58
C PRO A 8 22.43 10.84 7.67
N ALA A 9 22.11 12.12 7.51
CA ALA A 9 22.41 13.16 8.51
C ALA A 9 21.69 12.97 9.86
N LEU A 10 20.58 12.23 9.89
CA LEU A 10 19.85 11.88 11.12
C LEU A 10 20.34 10.57 11.73
N ALA A 11 20.79 9.63 10.90
CA ALA A 11 21.29 8.33 11.36
C ALA A 11 22.50 8.45 12.30
N GLN A 12 23.30 9.51 12.15
CA GLN A 12 24.44 9.82 13.03
C GLN A 12 24.02 10.43 14.38
N ARG A 13 22.84 11.05 14.45
CA ARG A 13 22.35 11.77 15.62
C ARG A 13 21.44 10.93 16.51
N PHE A 14 20.68 10.01 15.90
CA PHE A 14 19.70 9.20 16.60
C PHE A 14 20.22 7.80 16.91
N ARG A 15 19.63 7.21 17.96
CA ARG A 15 19.80 5.81 18.35
C ARG A 15 18.42 5.15 18.37
N PRO A 16 18.31 3.86 18.04
CA PRO A 16 17.04 3.14 18.12
C PRO A 16 16.53 3.07 19.57
N MET A 17 15.24 3.32 19.80
CA MET A 17 14.63 3.07 21.10
C MET A 17 14.40 1.57 21.35
N VAL A 18 14.12 0.83 20.28
CA VAL A 18 13.95 -0.63 20.30
C VAL A 18 15.00 -1.22 19.36
N THR A 19 15.85 -2.10 19.90
CA THR A 19 16.96 -2.72 19.18
C THR A 19 17.17 -4.14 19.68
N GLY A 20 18.11 -4.87 19.09
CA GLY A 20 18.50 -6.19 19.52
C GLY A 20 19.89 -6.58 19.02
N TRP A 21 20.25 -7.83 19.25
CA TRP A 21 21.60 -8.34 19.01
C TRP A 21 22.08 -8.17 17.56
N PHE A 22 21.18 -8.12 16.58
CA PHE A 22 21.52 -7.94 15.17
C PHE A 22 21.98 -6.51 14.83
N ALA A 23 21.76 -5.55 15.74
CA ALA A 23 22.27 -4.19 15.62
C ALA A 23 23.69 -4.00 16.15
N HIS A 24 24.26 -5.02 16.79
CA HIS A 24 25.65 -5.02 17.18
C HIS A 24 26.55 -4.92 15.93
N ARG A 25 27.68 -4.23 16.03
CA ARG A 25 28.69 -4.17 14.94
C ARG A 25 29.25 -5.55 14.58
N ALA A 26 29.19 -6.48 15.53
CA ALA A 26 29.61 -7.88 15.40
C ALA A 26 28.54 -8.82 16.00
N PRO A 27 27.39 -9.03 15.33
CA PRO A 27 26.23 -9.69 15.93
C PRO A 27 26.47 -11.18 16.24
N PHE A 28 27.39 -11.83 15.53
CA PHE A 28 27.74 -13.25 15.76
C PHE A 28 28.94 -13.45 16.69
N ALA A 29 29.51 -12.37 17.24
CA ALA A 29 30.55 -12.50 18.26
C ALA A 29 29.97 -12.86 19.64
N PHE A 30 28.66 -12.67 19.84
CA PHE A 30 27.96 -12.91 21.11
C PHE A 30 28.66 -12.26 22.32
N GLU A 31 29.20 -11.06 22.11
CA GLU A 31 29.87 -10.27 23.15
C GLU A 31 28.89 -9.89 24.27
N PRO A 32 29.36 -9.85 25.53
CA PRO A 32 28.55 -9.38 26.64
C PRO A 32 28.21 -7.88 26.48
N PRO A 33 27.20 -7.38 27.21
CA PRO A 33 26.86 -5.96 27.20
C PRO A 33 28.04 -5.05 27.57
N PRO A 34 28.05 -3.79 27.07
CA PRO A 34 27.00 -3.13 26.29
C PRO A 34 27.04 -3.45 24.78
N ILE A 35 25.91 -3.31 24.08
CA ILE A 35 25.87 -3.42 22.62
C ILE A 35 26.64 -2.26 21.99
N GLU A 36 27.67 -2.57 21.20
CA GLU A 36 28.29 -1.61 20.29
C GLU A 36 27.55 -1.58 18.95
N TYR A 37 26.81 -0.49 18.69
CA TYR A 37 26.00 -0.39 17.46
C TYR A 37 26.84 -0.39 16.18
N ALA A 38 26.30 -1.05 15.15
CA ALA A 38 26.82 -0.94 13.79
C ALA A 38 26.81 0.52 13.29
N ASN A 39 27.69 0.81 12.32
CA ASN A 39 27.80 2.15 11.71
C ASN A 39 26.94 2.32 10.45
N ASP A 40 26.28 1.25 10.01
CA ASP A 40 25.43 1.20 8.82
C ASP A 40 23.94 1.02 9.19
N GLN A 41 23.10 0.64 8.23
CA GLN A 41 21.67 0.42 8.44
C GLN A 41 21.38 -0.68 9.47
N MET A 42 22.31 -1.60 9.75
CA MET A 42 22.09 -2.69 10.68
C MET A 42 21.92 -2.18 12.11
N ARG A 43 22.39 -0.96 12.43
CA ARG A 43 22.11 -0.26 13.70
C ARG A 43 20.62 -0.28 14.08
N TRP A 44 19.73 -0.29 13.10
CA TRP A 44 18.27 -0.21 13.29
C TRP A 44 17.60 -1.59 13.27
N ALA A 45 18.39 -2.65 13.14
CA ALA A 45 17.90 -4.01 13.26
C ALA A 45 17.54 -4.34 14.72
N THR A 46 16.76 -5.40 14.87
CA THR A 46 16.36 -5.92 16.17
C THR A 46 16.98 -7.31 16.36
N GLY A 47 16.21 -8.36 16.12
CA GLY A 47 16.67 -9.74 16.16
C GLY A 47 17.00 -10.29 14.79
N THR A 48 16.99 -11.62 14.71
CA THR A 48 17.17 -12.36 13.46
C THR A 48 16.22 -11.84 12.39
N PRO A 49 16.71 -11.41 11.22
CA PRO A 49 15.86 -10.92 10.14
C PRO A 49 14.91 -12.01 9.64
N THR A 50 13.73 -11.59 9.15
CA THR A 50 12.78 -12.49 8.49
C THR A 50 13.27 -12.82 7.07
N ILE A 51 14.31 -13.66 6.96
CA ILE A 51 14.93 -14.04 5.69
C ILE A 51 13.90 -14.51 4.64
N PRO A 52 12.95 -15.41 4.95
CA PRO A 52 11.93 -15.80 3.97
C PRO A 52 11.09 -14.60 3.47
N GLY A 53 10.75 -13.68 4.37
CA GLY A 53 9.98 -12.47 4.03
C GLY A 53 10.69 -11.58 3.00
N TYR A 54 12.01 -11.43 3.11
CA TYR A 54 12.79 -10.66 2.15
C TYR A 54 12.91 -11.35 0.80
N LEU A 55 13.05 -12.68 0.80
CA LEU A 55 13.12 -13.47 -0.43
C LEU A 55 11.80 -13.40 -1.21
N VAL A 56 10.66 -13.53 -0.54
CA VAL A 56 9.34 -13.47 -1.21
C VAL A 56 8.96 -12.07 -1.69
N ALA A 57 9.51 -11.01 -1.08
CA ALA A 57 9.26 -9.64 -1.53
C ALA A 57 10.04 -9.25 -2.79
N LYS A 58 11.19 -9.88 -3.03
CA LYS A 58 12.11 -9.52 -4.13
C LYS A 58 11.45 -9.56 -5.52
N PRO A 59 10.71 -10.61 -5.92
CA PRO A 59 10.05 -10.64 -7.24
C PRO A 59 9.07 -9.48 -7.44
N GLY A 60 8.33 -9.09 -6.40
CA GLY A 60 7.42 -7.95 -6.46
C GLY A 60 8.17 -6.63 -6.72
N HIS A 61 9.32 -6.42 -6.08
CA HIS A 61 10.16 -5.25 -6.34
C HIS A 61 10.79 -5.27 -7.74
N ASP A 62 11.22 -6.43 -8.21
CA ASP A 62 11.80 -6.58 -9.55
C ASP A 62 10.75 -6.23 -10.62
N LEU A 63 9.50 -6.68 -10.45
CA LEU A 63 8.40 -6.37 -11.35
C LEU A 63 8.04 -4.87 -11.33
N ILE A 64 7.97 -4.24 -10.15
CA ILE A 64 7.75 -2.79 -10.04
C ILE A 64 8.87 -2.00 -10.74
N ARG A 65 10.13 -2.47 -10.61
CA ARG A 65 11.28 -1.84 -11.28
C ARG A 65 11.22 -2.02 -12.79
N GLU A 66 10.80 -3.19 -13.27
CA GLU A 66 10.64 -3.48 -14.70
C GLU A 66 9.56 -2.61 -15.34
N ILE A 67 8.37 -2.51 -14.72
CA ILE A 67 7.27 -1.68 -15.21
C ILE A 67 7.63 -0.18 -15.08
N GLY A 68 8.24 0.20 -13.96
CA GLY A 68 8.60 1.57 -13.64
C GLY A 68 7.50 2.33 -12.91
N VAL A 69 7.85 2.98 -11.80
CA VAL A 69 6.92 3.78 -10.98
C VAL A 69 6.17 4.86 -11.78
N PRO A 70 6.77 5.58 -12.75
CA PRO A 70 6.04 6.56 -13.56
C PRO A 70 4.90 5.94 -14.39
N ALA A 71 5.13 4.80 -15.04
CA ALA A 71 4.12 4.11 -15.83
C ALA A 71 2.98 3.57 -14.96
N ILE A 72 3.32 3.02 -13.78
CA ILE A 72 2.33 2.60 -12.77
C ILE A 72 1.48 3.79 -12.35
N ARG A 73 2.09 4.96 -12.09
CA ARG A 73 1.38 6.17 -11.68
C ARG A 73 0.45 6.67 -12.78
N GLU A 74 0.90 6.70 -14.02
CA GLU A 74 0.08 7.11 -15.17
C GLU A 74 -1.16 6.24 -15.33
N HIS A 75 -0.98 4.91 -15.36
CA HIS A 75 -2.09 3.95 -15.45
C HIS A 75 -3.07 4.09 -14.28
N ASN A 76 -2.54 4.17 -13.06
CA ASN A 76 -3.35 4.28 -11.86
C ASN A 76 -4.10 5.63 -11.78
N VAL A 77 -3.50 6.74 -12.22
CA VAL A 77 -4.20 8.04 -12.34
C VAL A 77 -5.35 7.93 -13.33
N ARG A 78 -5.13 7.33 -14.51
CA ARG A 78 -6.17 7.12 -15.52
C ARG A 78 -7.36 6.34 -14.96
N LEU A 79 -7.11 5.18 -14.32
CA LEU A 79 -8.18 4.35 -13.76
C LEU A 79 -8.92 5.03 -12.60
N THR A 80 -8.19 5.70 -11.70
CA THR A 80 -8.83 6.39 -10.56
C THR A 80 -9.60 7.64 -10.99
N THR A 81 -9.17 8.32 -12.07
CA THR A 81 -9.94 9.42 -12.66
C THR A 81 -11.24 8.91 -13.25
N ARG A 82 -11.19 7.84 -14.06
CA ARG A 82 -12.40 7.19 -14.59
C ARG A 82 -13.36 6.78 -13.47
N LEU A 83 -12.88 6.08 -12.45
CA LEU A 83 -13.69 5.70 -11.28
C LEU A 83 -14.34 6.91 -10.58
N THR A 84 -13.62 8.03 -10.49
CA THR A 84 -14.13 9.25 -9.85
C THR A 84 -15.23 9.89 -10.69
N GLU A 85 -15.00 10.06 -11.99
CA GLU A 85 -15.95 10.69 -12.91
C GLU A 85 -17.23 9.85 -13.03
N GLU A 86 -17.10 8.55 -13.27
CA GLU A 86 -18.22 7.62 -13.42
C GLU A 86 -19.06 7.49 -12.14
N ALA A 87 -18.42 7.57 -10.97
CA ALA A 87 -19.14 7.57 -9.69
C ALA A 87 -19.93 8.87 -9.48
N LEU A 88 -19.36 10.02 -9.82
CA LEU A 88 -20.03 11.31 -9.73
C LEU A 88 -21.20 11.41 -10.71
N GLU A 89 -21.05 10.90 -11.93
CA GLU A 89 -22.12 10.83 -12.94
C GLU A 89 -23.31 9.97 -12.49
N ARG A 90 -23.05 8.90 -11.73
CA ARG A 90 -24.09 8.05 -11.10
C ARG A 90 -24.66 8.63 -9.81
N GLY A 91 -24.21 9.81 -9.39
CA GLY A 91 -24.70 10.50 -8.19
C GLY A 91 -24.17 9.91 -6.87
N TRP A 92 -23.16 9.05 -6.91
CA TRP A 92 -22.50 8.56 -5.70
C TRP A 92 -21.54 9.60 -5.13
N ARG A 93 -21.32 9.53 -3.82
CA ARG A 93 -20.40 10.44 -3.14
C ARG A 93 -18.98 9.90 -3.23
N VAL A 94 -18.04 10.71 -3.70
CA VAL A 94 -16.60 10.38 -3.69
C VAL A 94 -15.93 11.04 -2.48
N SER A 95 -15.27 10.24 -1.62
CA SER A 95 -14.64 10.74 -0.38
C SER A 95 -13.16 11.11 -0.53
N THR A 96 -12.51 10.69 -1.62
CA THR A 96 -11.14 11.05 -1.97
C THR A 96 -11.06 12.36 -2.78
N PRO A 97 -9.91 13.08 -2.78
CA PRO A 97 -9.74 14.25 -3.63
C PRO A 97 -10.03 13.98 -5.12
N HIS A 98 -10.80 14.86 -5.76
CA HIS A 98 -11.12 14.74 -7.20
C HIS A 98 -9.92 15.09 -8.08
N ASP A 99 -9.10 16.05 -7.64
CA ASP A 99 -7.85 16.41 -8.30
C ASP A 99 -6.84 15.25 -8.20
N ALA A 100 -6.49 14.69 -9.37
CA ALA A 100 -5.55 13.58 -9.49
C ALA A 100 -4.16 13.91 -8.94
N ALA A 101 -3.72 15.18 -8.97
CA ALA A 101 -2.44 15.61 -8.42
C ALA A 101 -2.40 15.48 -6.88
N ARG A 102 -3.58 15.50 -6.23
CA ARG A 102 -3.74 15.37 -4.78
C ARG A 102 -4.29 14.01 -4.35
N ARG A 103 -4.50 13.09 -5.30
CA ARG A 103 -5.05 11.75 -5.06
C ARG A 103 -3.97 10.67 -5.14
N THR A 104 -4.04 9.72 -4.22
CA THR A 104 -3.25 8.48 -4.23
C THR A 104 -3.83 7.47 -5.22
N GLY A 105 -3.43 6.19 -5.13
CA GLY A 105 -3.87 5.17 -6.09
C GLY A 105 -5.18 4.44 -5.79
N TRP A 106 -6.11 5.10 -5.13
CA TRP A 106 -7.41 4.53 -4.80
C TRP A 106 -8.48 5.62 -4.76
N VAL A 107 -9.75 5.21 -4.91
CA VAL A 107 -10.94 6.07 -4.83
C VAL A 107 -11.88 5.53 -3.76
N GLY A 108 -12.43 6.41 -2.93
CA GLY A 108 -13.47 6.07 -1.98
C GLY A 108 -14.84 6.42 -2.56
N ILE A 109 -15.69 5.42 -2.82
CA ILE A 109 -17.04 5.59 -3.38
C ILE A 109 -18.04 5.19 -2.29
N ASP A 110 -18.78 6.17 -1.81
CA ASP A 110 -19.75 5.99 -0.74
C ASP A 110 -21.16 5.83 -1.30
N VAL A 111 -21.77 4.71 -0.94
CA VAL A 111 -23.10 4.28 -1.36
C VAL A 111 -23.93 3.88 -0.14
N PRO A 112 -25.26 3.97 -0.21
CA PRO A 112 -26.14 3.44 0.85
C PRO A 112 -25.82 1.98 1.14
N ASP A 113 -25.83 1.62 2.42
CA ASP A 113 -25.53 0.25 2.91
C ASP A 113 -24.20 -0.32 2.38
N GLY A 114 -23.15 0.50 2.30
CA GLY A 114 -21.86 0.11 1.72
C GLY A 114 -21.24 -1.18 2.27
N GLU A 115 -21.50 -1.54 3.54
CA GLU A 115 -21.07 -2.82 4.12
C GLU A 115 -21.82 -4.01 3.49
N ARG A 116 -23.15 -3.92 3.32
CA ARG A 116 -23.94 -4.94 2.60
C ARG A 116 -23.47 -5.03 1.15
N VAL A 117 -23.28 -3.90 0.48
CA VAL A 117 -22.79 -3.84 -0.90
C VAL A 117 -21.43 -4.52 -1.04
N LEU A 118 -20.49 -4.30 -0.10
CA LEU A 118 -19.20 -5.00 -0.06
C LEU A 118 -19.41 -6.52 -0.04
N HIS A 119 -20.28 -7.04 0.83
CA HIS A 119 -20.53 -8.48 0.92
C HIS A 119 -21.05 -9.06 -0.41
N GLU A 120 -21.97 -8.36 -1.07
CA GLU A 120 -22.48 -8.75 -2.39
C GLU A 120 -21.41 -8.69 -3.50
N LEU A 121 -20.57 -7.66 -3.50
CA LEU A 121 -19.44 -7.56 -4.43
C LEU A 121 -18.45 -8.73 -4.25
N VAL A 122 -18.18 -9.13 -3.01
CA VAL A 122 -17.33 -10.29 -2.71
C VAL A 122 -17.95 -11.58 -3.25
N GLN A 123 -19.27 -11.78 -3.13
CA GLN A 123 -19.95 -12.93 -3.77
C GLN A 123 -19.79 -12.94 -5.28
N ARG A 124 -19.71 -11.75 -5.91
CA ARG A 124 -19.43 -11.56 -7.34
C ARG A 124 -17.93 -11.57 -7.70
N ARG A 125 -17.07 -11.98 -6.76
CA ARG A 125 -15.60 -12.03 -6.88
C ARG A 125 -14.98 -10.67 -7.20
N ILE A 126 -15.57 -9.59 -6.69
CA ILE A 126 -15.06 -8.22 -6.79
C ILE A 126 -14.58 -7.83 -5.40
N PHE A 127 -13.25 -7.73 -5.24
CA PHE A 127 -12.64 -7.54 -3.92
C PHE A 127 -12.27 -6.08 -3.73
N VAL A 128 -13.04 -5.42 -2.86
CA VAL A 128 -12.78 -4.07 -2.36
C VAL A 128 -12.83 -4.10 -0.83
N ASP A 129 -12.67 -2.95 -0.19
CA ASP A 129 -12.69 -2.81 1.27
C ASP A 129 -13.71 -1.72 1.65
N TYR A 130 -14.44 -1.87 2.76
CA TYR A 130 -15.38 -0.86 3.24
C TYR A 130 -14.81 -0.15 4.48
N ARG A 131 -14.97 1.17 4.53
CA ARG A 131 -14.55 2.00 5.66
C ARG A 131 -15.66 3.00 6.01
N PRO A 132 -16.23 2.96 7.23
CA PRO A 132 -17.23 3.93 7.67
C PRO A 132 -16.78 5.37 7.45
N GLY A 133 -17.66 6.20 6.89
CA GLY A 133 -17.38 7.61 6.54
C GLY A 133 -16.63 7.83 5.22
N CYS A 134 -15.96 6.80 4.69
CA CYS A 134 -15.24 6.84 3.42
C CYS A 134 -15.97 6.11 2.28
N GLY A 135 -16.66 4.99 2.58
CA GLY A 135 -17.33 4.15 1.60
C GLY A 135 -16.49 2.94 1.17
N LEU A 136 -16.73 2.45 -0.05
CA LEU A 136 -15.96 1.41 -0.71
C LEU A 136 -14.61 1.97 -1.20
N ARG A 137 -13.52 1.41 -0.70
CA ARG A 137 -12.15 1.73 -1.10
C ARG A 137 -11.71 0.88 -2.30
N VAL A 138 -11.76 1.48 -3.48
CA VAL A 138 -11.39 0.84 -4.76
C VAL A 138 -9.95 1.20 -5.09
N SER A 139 -9.06 0.20 -5.13
CA SER A 139 -7.60 0.42 -5.22
C SER A 139 -6.99 -0.30 -6.44
N PRO A 140 -7.18 0.22 -7.66
CA PRO A 140 -6.57 -0.37 -8.85
C PRO A 140 -5.04 -0.28 -8.81
N HIS A 141 -4.35 -1.25 -9.39
CA HIS A 141 -2.89 -1.25 -9.50
C HIS A 141 -2.46 -1.48 -10.96
N TYR A 142 -1.15 -1.66 -11.21
CA TYR A 142 -0.62 -1.86 -12.57
C TYR A 142 -1.25 -3.03 -13.34
N TYR A 143 -1.82 -4.01 -12.64
CA TYR A 143 -2.44 -5.20 -13.23
C TYR A 143 -3.95 -5.07 -13.41
N THR A 144 -4.57 -4.00 -12.90
CA THR A 144 -6.02 -3.81 -13.00
C THR A 144 -6.39 -3.34 -14.40
N THR A 145 -7.40 -3.95 -15.01
CA THR A 145 -7.82 -3.62 -16.38
C THR A 145 -9.06 -2.73 -16.42
N ASP A 146 -9.33 -2.13 -17.59
CA ASP A 146 -10.52 -1.32 -17.80
C ASP A 146 -11.82 -2.12 -17.73
N GLU A 147 -11.78 -3.40 -18.10
CA GLU A 147 -12.90 -4.33 -18.00
C GLU A 147 -13.21 -4.66 -16.54
N GLU A 148 -12.20 -4.77 -15.67
CA GLU A 148 -12.41 -4.96 -14.24
C GLU A 148 -13.05 -3.73 -13.58
N ILE A 149 -12.65 -2.52 -14.00
CA ILE A 149 -13.27 -1.27 -13.57
C ILE A 149 -14.74 -1.21 -14.02
N GLU A 150 -15.01 -1.56 -15.28
CA GLU A 150 -16.38 -1.60 -15.81
C GLU A 150 -17.25 -2.61 -15.05
N ARG A 151 -16.71 -3.82 -14.84
CA ARG A 151 -17.40 -4.87 -14.09
C ARG A 151 -17.73 -4.44 -12.66
N PHE A 152 -16.83 -3.69 -12.01
CA PHE A 152 -17.08 -3.12 -10.70
C PHE A 152 -18.19 -2.07 -10.72
N LEU A 153 -18.12 -1.09 -11.63
CA LEU A 153 -19.11 -0.01 -11.74
C LEU A 153 -20.51 -0.56 -12.04
N SER A 154 -20.61 -1.46 -13.03
CA SER A 154 -21.87 -2.14 -13.37
C SER A 154 -22.44 -2.96 -12.19
N ALA A 155 -21.57 -3.66 -11.45
CA ALA A 155 -22.02 -4.42 -10.29
C ALA A 155 -22.50 -3.50 -9.15
N LEU A 156 -21.79 -2.40 -8.91
CA LEU A 156 -22.16 -1.41 -7.90
C LEU A 156 -23.52 -0.78 -8.22
N GLU A 157 -23.74 -0.38 -9.48
CA GLU A 157 -25.01 0.19 -9.96
C GLU A 157 -26.20 -0.74 -9.77
N SER A 158 -26.02 -2.05 -9.93
CA SER A 158 -27.10 -3.01 -9.65
C SER A 158 -27.39 -3.24 -8.15
N LEU A 159 -26.55 -2.72 -7.25
CA LEU A 159 -26.57 -3.00 -5.81
C LEU A 159 -26.90 -1.77 -4.94
N SER A 160 -26.76 -0.56 -5.51
CA SER A 160 -26.98 0.75 -4.89
C SER A 160 -28.23 1.43 -5.43
#